data_AF-A0A524JZ54-F1
#
_entry.id   AF-A0A524JZ54-F1
#
_cell.length_a   1.000
_cell.length_b   1.000
_cell.length_c   1.000
_cell.angle_alpha   90.00
_cell.angle_beta   90.00
_cell.angle_gamma   90.00
#
_symmetry.space_group_name_H-M   'P 1'
#
loop_
_entity.id
_entity.type
_entity.pdbx_description
1 polymer ?
#
loop_
_entity_poly.entity_id
_entity_poly.type
_entity_poly.pdbx_seq_one_letter_code
_entity_poly.pdbx_strand_id
1 'polypeptide(L)'
;MFLPWLTRTLVGTNVLVFLAMVAAGAGFLRPDALVHIAWGSNFAPLTAAGQWWRLATATFVHFGVLHLLFNMWVLWGTGGLVERLFGHGRFAAIYA
;
A
#
# COMPACT_ATOMS: atom_id res chain seq x y z
N MET A 1 24.61 12.13 -0.55
CA MET A 1 23.85 11.23 0.34
C MET A 1 22.68 10.66 -0.44
N PHE A 2 22.59 9.35 -0.64
CA PHE A 2 21.42 8.75 -1.31
C PHE A 2 20.25 8.73 -0.32
N LEU A 3 19.26 9.59 -0.55
CA LEU A 3 18.05 9.66 0.27
C LEU A 3 16.97 8.78 -0.37
N PRO A 4 16.44 7.78 0.34
CA PRO A 4 15.38 6.91 -0.18
C PRO A 4 14.03 7.66 -0.16
N TRP A 5 13.89 8.66 -1.02
CA TRP A 5 12.71 9.54 -1.03
C TRP A 5 11.48 8.78 -1.51
N LEU A 6 11.63 7.81 -2.44
CA LEU A 6 10.49 7.05 -2.95
C LEU A 6 9.92 6.15 -1.86
N THR A 7 10.76 5.47 -1.08
CA THR A 7 10.32 4.69 0.10
C THR A 7 9.54 5.57 1.07
N ARG A 8 10.05 6.77 1.37
CA ARG A 8 9.37 7.70 2.30
C ARG A 8 8.02 8.17 1.75
N THR A 9 7.96 8.48 0.45
CA THR A 9 6.72 8.85 -0.23
C THR A 9 5.71 7.71 -0.17
N LEU A 10 6.13 6.48 -0.49
CA LEU A 10 5.26 5.30 -0.43
C LEU A 10 4.73 5.05 0.98
N VAL A 11 5.57 5.18 2.02
CA VAL A 11 5.11 5.07 3.41
C VAL A 11 4.08 6.15 3.75
N GLY A 12 4.36 7.40 3.38
CA GLY A 12 3.42 8.50 3.58
C GLY A 12 2.09 8.27 2.87
N THR A 13 2.12 7.85 1.61
CA THR A 13 0.91 7.53 0.83
C THR A 13 0.11 6.42 1.47
N ASN A 14 0.74 5.32 1.91
CA ASN A 14 0.06 4.22 2.57
C ASN A 14 -0.64 4.65 3.86
N VAL A 15 0.02 5.48 4.69
CA VAL A 15 -0.57 6.03 5.91
C VAL A 15 -1.75 6.94 5.58
N LEU A 16 -1.62 7.84 4.60
CA LEU A 16 -2.70 8.73 4.20
C LEU A 16 -3.93 7.99 3.65
N VAL A 17 -3.71 6.97 2.80
CA VAL A 17 -4.78 6.12 2.26
C VAL A 17 -5.48 5.38 3.39
N PHE A 18 -4.74 4.80 4.33
CA PHE A 18 -5.33 4.11 5.49
C PHE A 18 -6.17 5.06 6.36
N LEU A 19 -5.69 6.26 6.67
CA LEU A 19 -6.44 7.24 7.45
C LEU A 19 -7.74 7.66 6.73
N ALA A 20 -7.68 7.86 5.41
CA ALA A 20 -8.85 8.19 4.61
C ALA A 20 -9.87 7.02 4.58
N MET A 21 -9.39 5.78 4.47
CA MET A 21 -10.22 4.58 4.57
C MET A 21 -10.90 4.46 5.95
N VAL A 22 -10.17 4.69 7.04
CA VAL A 22 -10.72 4.67 8.40
C VAL A 22 -11.79 5.74 8.56
N ALA A 23 -11.56 6.95 8.04
CA ALA A 23 -12.57 8.02 8.01
C ALA A 23 -13.81 7.63 7.17
N ALA A 24 -13.64 6.79 6.15
CA ALA A 24 -14.72 6.23 5.33
C ALA A 24 -15.37 4.96 5.90
N GLY A 25 -15.03 4.55 7.13
CA GLY A 25 -15.66 3.41 7.81
C GLY A 25 -14.96 2.07 7.64
N ALA A 26 -13.73 2.02 7.12
CA ALA A 26 -13.00 0.77 6.92
C ALA A 26 -12.65 0.03 8.22
N GLY A 27 -12.75 0.69 9.38
CA GLY A 27 -12.44 0.12 10.68
C GLY A 27 -10.95 0.10 11.01
N PHE A 28 -10.59 0.55 12.22
CA PHE A 28 -9.20 0.69 12.64
C PHE A 28 -8.57 -0.64 13.12
N LEU A 29 -9.31 -1.41 13.93
CA LEU A 29 -8.90 -2.73 14.46
C LEU A 29 -9.67 -3.89 13.83
N ARG A 30 -10.88 -3.62 13.35
CA ARG A 30 -11.79 -4.61 12.76
C ARG A 30 -12.13 -4.16 11.35
N PRO A 31 -11.41 -4.66 10.33
CA PRO A 31 -11.59 -4.23 8.95
C PRO A 31 -12.98 -4.57 8.40
N ASP A 32 -13.57 -3.65 7.63
CA ASP A 32 -14.79 -3.89 6.86
C ASP A 32 -14.47 -4.24 5.40
N ALA A 33 -14.75 -5.48 4.99
CA ALA A 33 -14.40 -5.96 3.65
C ALA A 33 -15.05 -5.16 2.51
N LEU A 34 -16.29 -4.67 2.69
CA LEU A 34 -17.00 -3.94 1.63
C LEU A 34 -16.36 -2.58 1.38
N VAL A 35 -15.94 -1.89 2.44
CA VAL A 35 -15.19 -0.63 2.30
C VAL A 35 -13.85 -0.88 1.59
N HIS A 36 -13.12 -1.93 1.95
CA HIS A 36 -11.84 -2.23 1.30
C HIS A 36 -11.98 -2.56 -0.20
N ILE A 37 -13.01 -3.32 -0.57
CA ILE A 37 -13.32 -3.62 -1.98
C ILE A 37 -13.68 -2.33 -2.72
N ALA A 38 -14.48 -1.44 -2.12
CA ALA A 38 -14.82 -0.15 -2.71
C ALA A 38 -13.59 0.76 -2.92
N TRP A 39 -12.62 0.68 -2.00
CA TRP A 39 -11.34 1.41 -2.08
C TRP A 39 -10.29 0.75 -2.98
N GLY A 40 -10.61 -0.39 -3.61
CA GLY A 40 -9.74 -1.00 -4.61
C GLY A 40 -8.82 -2.10 -4.08
N SER A 41 -9.16 -2.75 -2.96
CA SER A 41 -8.52 -4.02 -2.62
C SER A 41 -8.71 -5.03 -3.76
N ASN A 42 -7.79 -5.98 -3.87
CA ASN A 42 -7.94 -7.05 -4.84
C ASN A 42 -9.14 -7.92 -4.47
N PHE A 43 -10.05 -8.16 -5.42
CA PHE A 43 -11.18 -9.06 -5.25
C PHE A 43 -11.36 -9.83 -6.57
N ALA A 44 -11.02 -11.11 -6.55
CA ALA A 44 -10.82 -11.91 -7.75
C ALA A 44 -11.98 -11.84 -8.76
N PRO A 45 -13.27 -11.90 -8.36
CA PRO A 45 -14.37 -11.78 -9.31
C PRO A 45 -14.37 -10.46 -10.08
N LEU A 46 -14.08 -9.33 -9.42
CA LEU A 46 -14.05 -8.02 -10.08
C LEU A 46 -12.77 -7.81 -10.89
N THR A 47 -11.62 -8.27 -10.37
CA THR A 47 -10.34 -8.19 -11.09
C THR A 47 -10.40 -9.01 -12.38
N ALA A 48 -10.96 -10.23 -12.34
CA ALA A 48 -11.18 -11.08 -13.51
C ALA A 48 -12.24 -10.50 -14.47
N ALA A 49 -13.19 -9.71 -13.96
CA ALA A 49 -14.19 -9.00 -14.76
C ALA A 49 -13.67 -7.67 -15.37
N GLY A 50 -12.36 -7.45 -15.40
CA GLY A 50 -11.75 -6.30 -16.07
C GLY A 50 -11.36 -5.14 -15.17
N GLN A 51 -11.54 -5.24 -13.84
CA GLN A 51 -11.02 -4.24 -12.89
C GLN A 51 -9.55 -4.51 -12.56
N TRP A 52 -8.69 -4.61 -13.58
CA TRP A 52 -7.25 -4.95 -13.45
C TRP A 52 -6.46 -3.90 -12.64
N TRP A 53 -6.95 -2.66 -12.59
CA TRP A 53 -6.39 -1.59 -11.76
C TRP A 53 -6.34 -1.97 -10.27
N ARG A 54 -7.15 -2.94 -9.83
CA ARG A 54 -7.12 -3.50 -8.47
C ARG A 54 -5.78 -4.12 -8.10
N LEU A 55 -5.03 -4.64 -9.08
CA LEU A 55 -3.70 -5.20 -8.83
C LEU A 55 -2.74 -4.10 -8.35
N ALA A 56 -2.84 -2.90 -8.94
CA ALA A 56 -2.03 -1.75 -8.53
C ALA A 56 -2.56 -1.12 -7.23
N THR A 57 -3.86 -0.84 -7.13
CA THR A 57 -4.43 -0.16 -5.95
C THR A 57 -4.34 -0.99 -4.67
N ALA A 58 -4.39 -2.33 -4.78
CA ALA A 58 -4.28 -3.21 -3.62
C ALA A 58 -2.94 -3.07 -2.87
N THR A 59 -1.89 -2.58 -3.52
CA THR A 59 -0.60 -2.30 -2.86
C THR A 59 -0.68 -1.18 -1.80
N PHE A 60 -1.73 -0.34 -1.86
CA PHE A 60 -1.96 0.77 -0.93
C PHE A 60 -3.05 0.49 0.11
N VAL A 61 -3.91 -0.52 -0.13
CA VAL A 61 -5.07 -0.81 0.72
C VAL A 61 -4.68 -1.75 1.86
N HIS A 62 -4.85 -1.29 3.10
CA HIS A 62 -4.43 -2.01 4.30
C HIS A 62 -5.59 -2.40 5.22
N PHE A 63 -5.61 -3.67 5.63
CA PHE A 63 -6.61 -4.26 6.51
C PHE A 63 -6.25 -4.10 8.00
N GLY A 64 -6.58 -2.93 8.55
CA GLY A 64 -6.38 -2.60 9.96
C GLY A 64 -4.97 -2.12 10.31
N VAL A 65 -4.85 -1.50 11.48
CA VAL A 65 -3.63 -0.79 11.88
C VAL A 65 -2.41 -1.70 12.04
N LEU A 66 -2.58 -2.93 12.56
CA LEU A 66 -1.46 -3.85 12.75
C LEU A 66 -0.85 -4.27 11.41
N HIS A 67 -1.70 -4.51 10.40
CA HIS A 67 -1.25 -4.84 9.06
C HIS A 67 -0.50 -3.66 8.42
N LEU A 68 -1.00 -2.43 8.58
CA LEU A 68 -0.29 -1.22 8.14
C LEU A 68 1.07 -1.08 8.83
N LEU A 69 1.13 -1.13 10.16
CA LEU A 69 2.36 -0.89 10.92
C LEU A 69 3.46 -1.89 10.54
N PHE A 70 3.11 -3.17 10.40
CA PHE A 70 4.08 -4.20 10.01
C PHE A 70 4.62 -3.94 8.60
N ASN A 71 3.74 -3.63 7.63
CA ASN A 71 4.20 -3.32 6.26
C ASN A 71 5.04 -2.06 6.22
N MET A 72 4.69 -1.01 6.96
CA MET A 72 5.47 0.23 6.97
C MET A 72 6.83 0.05 7.64
N TRP A 73 6.91 -0.80 8.68
CA TRP A 73 8.20 -1.16 9.28
C TRP A 73 9.12 -1.85 8.27
N VAL A 74 8.60 -2.86 7.56
CA VAL A 74 9.36 -3.58 6.54
C VAL A 74 9.69 -2.67 5.35
N LEU A 75 8.74 -1.88 4.87
CA LEU A 75 8.94 -0.96 3.75
C LEU A 75 9.98 0.11 4.08
N TRP A 76 9.94 0.69 5.27
CA TRP A 76 10.92 1.71 5.69
C TRP A 76 12.34 1.16 5.74
N GLY A 77 12.53 -0.06 6.25
CA GLY A 77 13.83 -0.73 6.31
C GLY A 77 14.27 -1.33 4.98
N THR A 78 13.57 -2.39 4.54
CA THR A 78 13.90 -3.16 3.34
C THR A 78 13.68 -2.35 2.07
N GLY A 79 12.58 -1.60 1.96
CA GLY A 79 12.36 -0.72 0.80
C GLY A 79 13.46 0.32 0.66
N GLY A 80 13.87 0.94 1.77
CA GLY A 80 14.99 1.89 1.78
C GLY A 80 16.33 1.27 1.37
N LEU A 81 16.58 0.00 1.73
CA LEU A 81 17.74 -0.76 1.27
C LEU A 81 17.67 -1.07 -0.23
N VAL A 82 16.53 -1.59 -0.71
CA VAL A 82 16.31 -1.93 -2.13
C VAL A 82 16.43 -0.67 -2.99
N GLU A 83 15.86 0.45 -2.58
CA GLU A 83 15.96 1.73 -3.28
C GLU A 83 17.41 2.20 -3.42
N ARG A 84 18.23 2.03 -2.38
CA ARG A 84 19.67 2.35 -2.41
C ARG A 84 20.45 1.44 -3.34
N LEU A 85 20.10 0.15 -3.41
CA LEU A 85 20.80 -0.84 -4.23
C LEU A 85 20.48 -0.70 -5.72
N PHE A 86 19.21 -0.42 -6.06
CA PHE A 86 18.74 -0.47 -7.45
C PHE A 86 18.45 0.91 -8.06
N GLY A 87 18.40 1.96 -7.22
CA GLY A 87 17.98 3.31 -7.61
C GLY A 87 16.46 3.47 -7.68
N HIS A 88 15.99 4.71 -7.68
CA HIS A 88 14.56 5.05 -7.59
C HIS A 88 13.70 4.39 -8.67
N GLY A 89 14.11 4.44 -9.95
CA GLY A 89 13.31 3.94 -11.06
C GLY A 89 13.13 2.43 -11.05
N ARG A 90 14.19 1.66 -10.76
CA ARG A 90 14.10 0.20 -10.64
C ARG A 90 13.33 -0.21 -9.40
N PHE A 91 13.51 0.52 -8.30
CA PHE A 91 12.70 0.30 -7.10
C PHE A 91 11.21 0.51 -7.35
N ALA A 92 10.82 1.56 -8.10
CA ALA A 92 9.43 1.77 -8.50
C ALA A 92 8.86 0.57 -9.29
N ALA A 93 9.63 -0.01 -10.21
CA ALA A 93 9.23 -1.18 -10.98
C ALA A 93 9.21 -2.49 -10.16
N ILE A 94 10.02 -2.60 -9.10
CA ILE A 94 9.98 -3.74 -8.17
C ILE A 94 8.79 -3.63 -7.21
N TYR A 95 8.43 -2.40 -6.82
CA TYR A 95 7.32 -2.14 -5.91
C TYR A 95 5.95 -2.34 -6.58
N ALA A 96 5.84 -1.98 -7.87
CA ALA A 96 4.63 -2.10 -8.67
C ALA A 96 4.35 -3.56 -9.09
#